data_AF-A0A9D0W2F0-F1
#
_entry.id   AF-A0A9D0W2F0-F1
#
_cell.length_a   1.000
_cell.length_b   1.000
_cell.length_c   1.000
_cell.angle_alpha   90.00
_cell.angle_beta   90.00
_cell.angle_gamma   90.00
#
_symmetry.space_group_name_H-M   'P 1'
#
loop_
_entity.id
_entity.type
_entity.pdbx_description
1 polymer ?
#
loop_
_entity_poly.entity_id
_entity_poly.type
_entity_poly.pdbx_seq_one_letter_code
_entity_poly.pdbx_strand_id
1 'polypeptide(L)'
;MTAVRIIGLGSPQGADRAGWTAVESLREAGFHRRFPAGTVSLALCAGPHELPTLLEGCRLAVLFDALRTPGDGIRLFDESALAASAQHCSVHVLGLKETLDLVHALAPDHGP
;
A
#
# COMPACT_ATOMS: atom_id res chain seq x y z
N MET A 1 11.34 7.54 13.36
CA MET A 1 9.92 7.51 12.94
C MET A 1 9.87 7.81 11.46
N THR A 2 9.23 6.96 10.65
CA THR A 2 9.09 7.17 9.20
C THR A 2 7.69 7.70 8.92
N ALA A 3 7.59 8.95 8.48
CA ALA A 3 6.30 9.61 8.32
C ALA A 3 5.47 8.98 7.19
N VAL A 4 6.12 8.63 6.07
CA VAL A 4 5.43 8.12 4.88
C VAL A 4 6.03 6.78 4.45
N ARG A 5 5.16 5.82 4.13
CA ARG A 5 5.56 4.54 3.55
C ARG A 5 4.84 4.29 2.24
N ILE A 6 5.59 3.90 1.23
CA ILE A 6 5.09 3.57 -0.09
C ILE A 6 5.27 2.07 -0.27
N ILE A 7 4.17 1.35 -0.46
CA ILE A 7 4.12 -0.10 -0.43
C ILE A 7 3.59 -0.60 -1.78
N GLY A 8 4.35 -1.46 -2.44
CA GLY A 8 3.91 -2.15 -3.64
C GLY A 8 3.34 -3.52 -3.26
N LEU A 9 2.05 -3.72 -3.48
CA LEU A 9 1.40 -5.03 -3.34
C LEU A 9 1.60 -5.85 -4.62
N GLY A 10 1.66 -7.16 -4.46
CA GLY A 10 1.61 -8.09 -5.58
C GLY A 10 2.71 -9.14 -5.55
N SER A 11 3.13 -9.57 -6.74
CA SER A 11 4.04 -10.70 -6.91
C SER A 11 4.94 -10.51 -8.14
N PRO A 12 5.98 -11.33 -8.35
CA PRO A 12 6.83 -11.24 -9.54
C PRO A 12 6.10 -11.60 -10.85
N GLN A 13 4.88 -12.12 -10.79
CA GLN A 13 4.21 -12.76 -11.93
C GLN A 13 3.22 -11.83 -12.64
N GLY A 14 3.21 -11.90 -13.98
CA GLY A 14 2.11 -11.38 -14.79
C GLY A 14 1.82 -9.89 -14.56
N ALA A 15 0.53 -9.56 -14.46
CA ALA A 15 0.05 -8.20 -14.19
C ALA A 15 0.15 -7.83 -12.70
N ASP A 16 0.23 -8.81 -11.79
CA ASP A 16 0.33 -8.59 -10.34
C ASP A 16 1.68 -7.96 -9.96
N ARG A 17 2.66 -7.91 -10.87
CA ARG A 17 3.92 -7.19 -10.67
C ARG A 17 3.78 -5.66 -10.66
N ALA A 18 2.65 -5.11 -11.09
CA ALA A 18 2.53 -3.67 -11.34
C ALA A 18 2.84 -2.82 -10.09
N GLY A 19 2.36 -3.23 -8.91
CA GLY A 19 2.65 -2.56 -7.65
C GLY A 19 4.14 -2.58 -7.29
N TRP A 20 4.80 -3.72 -7.49
CA TRP A 20 6.24 -3.86 -7.26
C TRP A 20 7.06 -3.02 -8.24
N THR A 21 6.73 -3.07 -9.53
CA THR A 21 7.38 -2.28 -10.58
C THR A 21 7.29 -0.78 -10.30
N ALA A 22 6.15 -0.29 -9.79
CA ALA A 22 6.01 1.12 -9.41
C ALA A 22 6.98 1.51 -8.29
N VAL A 23 7.08 0.70 -7.23
CA VAL A 23 7.97 0.97 -6.10
C VAL A 23 9.44 0.84 -6.47
N GLU A 24 9.80 -0.15 -7.29
CA GLU A 24 11.15 -0.31 -7.81
C GLU A 24 11.56 0.89 -8.67
N SER A 25 10.67 1.36 -9.54
CA SER A 25 10.91 2.57 -10.35
C SER A 25 11.14 3.81 -9.47
N LEU A 26 10.36 3.98 -8.40
CA LEU A 26 10.57 5.06 -7.42
C LEU A 26 11.91 4.93 -6.69
N ARG A 27 12.35 3.69 -6.40
CA ARG A 27 13.63 3.41 -5.76
C ARG A 27 14.79 3.77 -6.69
N GLU A 28 14.74 3.32 -7.93
CA GLU A 28 15.74 3.60 -8.98
C GLU A 28 15.84 5.09 -9.29
N ALA A 29 14.70 5.78 -9.37
CA ALA A 29 14.65 7.24 -9.54
C ALA A 29 15.13 8.04 -8.32
N GLY A 30 15.52 7.37 -7.23
CA GLY A 30 15.98 7.99 -6.01
C GLY A 30 14.91 8.83 -5.30
N PHE A 31 13.62 8.52 -5.49
CA PHE A 31 12.51 9.34 -4.97
C PHE A 31 12.62 9.55 -3.46
N HIS A 32 12.87 8.48 -2.70
CA HIS A 32 13.05 8.54 -1.24
C HIS A 32 14.22 9.44 -0.80
N ARG A 33 15.23 9.64 -1.66
CA ARG A 33 16.40 10.49 -1.39
C ARG A 33 16.11 11.98 -1.58
N ARG A 34 14.96 12.34 -2.17
CA ARG A 34 14.49 13.72 -2.31
C ARG A 34 13.96 14.31 -1.00
N PHE A 35 13.80 13.47 0.03
CA PHE A 35 13.27 13.86 1.33
C PHE A 35 14.35 13.67 2.42
N PRO A 36 14.22 14.34 3.57
CA PRO A 36 15.09 14.09 4.71
C PRO A 36 15.13 12.60 5.08
N ALA A 37 16.30 12.14 5.52
CA ALA A 37 16.51 10.74 5.86
C ALA A 37 15.43 10.24 6.84
N GLY A 38 14.81 9.10 6.50
CA GLY A 38 13.74 8.52 7.30
C GLY A 38 12.37 9.20 7.13
N THR A 39 12.17 10.12 6.17
CA THR A 39 10.82 10.68 5.92
C THR A 39 9.97 9.73 5.09
N VAL A 40 10.54 9.20 4.01
CA VAL A 40 9.88 8.30 3.06
C VAL A 40 10.61 6.96 3.04
N SER A 41 9.85 5.87 3.14
CA SER A 41 10.37 4.51 2.98
C SER A 41 9.61 3.76 1.88
N LEU A 42 10.31 2.88 1.18
CA LEU A 42 9.78 2.10 0.06
C LEU A 42 9.83 0.61 0.42
N ALA A 43 8.69 -0.08 0.36
CA ALA A 43 8.58 -1.49 0.67
C ALA A 43 7.83 -2.26 -0.42
N LEU A 44 8.16 -3.54 -0.56
CA LEU A 44 7.39 -4.51 -1.34
C LEU A 44 6.64 -5.40 -0.36
N CYS A 45 5.44 -5.80 -0.74
CA CYS A 45 4.57 -6.65 0.06
C CYS A 45 4.06 -7.78 -0.82
N ALA A 46 4.39 -9.02 -0.45
CA ALA A 46 4.01 -10.21 -1.19
C ALA A 46 2.61 -10.71 -0.82
N GLY A 47 2.11 -10.33 0.36
CA GLY A 47 0.79 -10.73 0.83
C GLY A 47 0.33 -9.98 2.06
N PRO A 48 -0.98 -10.06 2.37
CA PRO A 48 -1.61 -9.23 3.41
C PRO A 48 -1.06 -9.47 4.82
N HIS A 49 -0.47 -10.63 5.10
CA HIS A 49 0.13 -10.94 6.39
C HIS A 49 1.34 -10.07 6.75
N GLU A 50 2.00 -9.46 5.77
CA GLU A 50 3.15 -8.55 5.99
C GLU A 50 2.70 -7.11 6.26
N LEU A 51 1.48 -6.75 5.85
CA LEU A 51 0.98 -5.38 5.91
C LEU A 51 0.94 -4.79 7.32
N PRO A 52 0.52 -5.50 8.39
CA PRO A 52 0.50 -4.92 9.74
C PRO A 52 1.88 -4.41 10.16
N THR A 53 2.92 -5.24 9.97
CA THR A 53 4.31 -4.88 10.27
C THR A 53 4.80 -3.74 9.38
N LEU A 54 4.42 -3.73 8.11
CA LEU A 54 4.79 -2.65 7.19
C LEU A 54 4.09 -1.34 7.55
N LEU A 55 2.87 -1.37 8.07
CA LEU A 55 2.10 -0.18 8.45
C LEU A 55 2.50 0.36 9.83
N GLU A 56 3.18 -0.44 10.64
CA GLU A 56 3.59 -0.06 12.00
C GLU A 56 4.40 1.25 12.02
N GLY A 57 3.99 2.15 12.92
CA GLY A 57 4.63 3.45 13.14
C GLY A 57 4.59 4.40 11.95
N CYS A 58 3.79 4.10 10.93
CA CYS A 58 3.62 4.93 9.75
C CYS A 58 2.51 5.97 9.98
N ARG A 59 2.76 7.24 9.60
CA ARG A 59 1.73 8.29 9.64
C ARG A 59 0.87 8.31 8.36
N LEU A 60 1.45 7.89 7.23
CA LEU A 60 0.77 7.83 5.94
C LEU A 60 1.31 6.68 5.09
N ALA A 61 0.44 5.74 4.74
CA ALA A 61 0.76 4.68 3.79
C ALA A 61 0.16 4.98 2.41
N VAL A 62 0.96 4.79 1.36
CA VAL A 62 0.53 4.82 -0.04
C VAL A 62 0.73 3.42 -0.61
N LEU A 63 -0.36 2.78 -1.02
CA LEU A 63 -0.33 1.42 -1.54
C LEU A 63 -0.53 1.42 -3.05
N PHE A 64 0.29 0.65 -3.77
CA PHE A 64 0.13 0.36 -5.19
C PHE A 64 -0.28 -1.10 -5.36
N ASP A 65 -1.41 -1.35 -6.03
CA ASP A 65 -1.88 -2.70 -6.34
C ASP A 65 -2.32 -2.80 -7.81
N ALA A 66 -2.23 -4.01 -8.35
CA ALA A 66 -2.79 -4.33 -9.65
C ALA A 66 -4.31 -4.56 -9.49
N LEU A 67 -5.11 -3.75 -10.19
CA LEU A 67 -6.56 -3.87 -10.16
C LEU A 67 -7.08 -4.58 -11.40
N ARG A 68 -8.03 -5.49 -11.21
CA ARG A 68 -8.77 -6.14 -12.31
C ARG A 68 -10.05 -5.36 -12.55
N THR A 69 -9.96 -4.29 -13.33
CA THR A 69 -11.13 -3.48 -13.71
C THR A 69 -11.27 -3.41 -15.23
N PRO A 70 -12.49 -3.31 -15.78
CA PRO A 70 -12.68 -2.92 -17.17
C PRO A 70 -12.22 -1.47 -17.35
N GLY A 71 -11.07 -1.29 -17.99
CA GLY A 71 -10.46 0.02 -18.26
C GLY A 71 -8.93 -0.01 -18.05
N ASP A 72 -8.24 0.86 -18.79
CA ASP A 72 -6.82 1.15 -18.64
C ASP A 72 -6.61 2.41 -17.80
N GLY A 73 -5.61 2.40 -16.92
CA GLY A 73 -5.20 3.60 -16.17
C GLY A 73 -5.08 3.41 -14.65
N ILE A 74 -4.62 4.49 -14.01
CA ILE A 74 -4.41 4.56 -12.56
C ILE A 74 -5.71 5.03 -11.90
N ARG A 75 -6.16 4.31 -10.87
CA ARG A 75 -7.26 4.73 -10.00
C ARG A 75 -6.69 5.07 -8.64
N LEU A 76 -7.14 6.19 -8.08
CA LEU A 76 -6.79 6.62 -6.73
C LEU A 76 -8.00 6.37 -5.82
N PHE A 77 -7.75 5.66 -4.71
CA PHE A 77 -8.73 5.45 -3.67
C PHE A 77 -8.18 6.07 -2.39
N ASP A 78 -9.00 6.89 -1.73
CA ASP A 78 -8.82 7.13 -0.30
C ASP A 78 -9.42 5.96 0.50
N GLU A 79 -9.27 6.01 1.82
CA GLU A 79 -9.76 4.97 2.73
C GLU A 79 -11.28 4.75 2.60
N SER A 80 -12.06 5.82 2.45
CA SER A 80 -13.52 5.75 2.32
C SER A 80 -13.93 5.14 0.97
N ALA A 81 -13.25 5.52 -0.10
CA ALA A 81 -13.46 4.99 -1.45
C ALA A 81 -13.02 3.53 -1.55
N LEU A 82 -12.00 3.12 -0.81
CA LEU A 82 -11.56 1.73 -0.74
C LEU A 82 -12.61 0.86 -0.04
N ALA A 83 -13.15 1.31 1.10
CA ALA A 83 -14.22 0.60 1.81
C ALA A 83 -15.46 0.37 0.94
N ALA A 84 -15.81 1.33 0.08
CA ALA A 84 -16.93 1.23 -0.85
C ALA A 84 -16.64 0.34 -2.09
N SER A 85 -15.36 0.15 -2.46
CA SER A 85 -14.95 -0.55 -3.68
C SER A 85 -14.38 -1.96 -3.45
N ALA A 86 -14.14 -2.36 -2.20
CA ALA A 86 -13.52 -3.62 -1.80
C ALA A 86 -14.18 -4.88 -2.39
N GLN A 87 -15.46 -4.81 -2.79
CA GLN A 87 -16.19 -5.92 -3.39
C GLN A 87 -15.85 -6.21 -4.87
N HIS A 88 -15.12 -5.34 -5.59
CA HIS A 88 -15.11 -5.39 -7.07
C HIS A 88 -13.74 -5.30 -7.78
N CYS A 89 -12.60 -5.08 -7.10
CA CYS A 89 -11.43 -4.52 -7.81
C CYS A 89 -10.07 -5.25 -7.73
N SER A 90 -9.78 -6.15 -6.79
CA SER A 90 -8.52 -6.93 -6.82
C SER A 90 -8.60 -8.22 -5.99
N VAL A 91 -7.83 -9.22 -6.41
CA VAL A 91 -7.71 -10.53 -5.74
C VAL A 91 -6.95 -10.40 -4.40
N HIS A 92 -6.14 -9.36 -4.24
CA HIS A 92 -5.42 -9.02 -3.00
C HIS A 92 -6.19 -8.03 -2.12
N VAL A 93 -7.12 -7.25 -2.70
CA VAL A 93 -7.98 -6.32 -1.95
C VAL A 93 -8.94 -7.03 -0.99
N LEU A 94 -9.31 -8.29 -1.27
CA LEU A 94 -10.11 -9.14 -0.38
C LEU A 94 -9.40 -9.53 0.95
N GLY A 95 -8.19 -9.03 1.18
CA GLY A 95 -7.56 -9.07 2.50
C GLY A 95 -7.06 -7.70 2.98
N LEU A 96 -7.08 -6.67 2.12
CA LEU A 96 -6.58 -5.35 2.48
C LEU A 96 -7.53 -4.65 3.44
N LYS A 97 -8.85 -4.69 3.20
CA LYS A 97 -9.83 -4.10 4.11
C LYS A 97 -9.77 -4.75 5.48
N GLU A 98 -9.79 -6.08 5.54
CA GLU A 98 -9.73 -6.84 6.79
C GLU A 98 -8.42 -6.59 7.53
N THR A 99 -7.31 -6.46 6.80
CA THR A 99 -6.02 -6.11 7.40
C THR A 99 -5.98 -4.68 7.91
N LEU A 100 -6.59 -3.71 7.20
CA LEU A 100 -6.70 -2.33 7.67
C LEU A 100 -7.61 -2.24 8.90
N ASP A 101 -8.75 -2.91 8.88
CA ASP A 101 -9.67 -3.00 10.03
C ASP A 101 -8.96 -3.62 11.25
N LEU A 102 -8.15 -4.67 11.03
CA LEU A 102 -7.33 -5.28 12.09
C LEU A 102 -6.24 -4.32 12.60
N VAL A 103 -5.53 -3.64 11.70
CA VAL A 103 -4.49 -2.67 12.08
C VAL A 103 -5.10 -1.53 12.88
N HIS A 104 -6.28 -1.03 12.50
CA HIS A 104 -7.01 -0.01 13.27
C HIS A 104 -7.46 -0.52 14.63
N ALA A 105 -7.95 -1.76 14.72
CA ALA A 105 -8.35 -2.36 16.00
C ALA A 105 -7.15 -2.63 16.94
N LEU A 106 -5.96 -2.87 16.39
CA LEU A 106 -4.73 -3.15 17.13
C LEU A 106 -3.88 -1.90 17.39
N ALA A 107 -4.12 -0.81 16.66
CA ALA A 107 -3.44 0.45 16.90
C ALA A 107 -3.88 0.98 18.27
N PRO A 108 -2.96 1.21 19.22
CA PRO A 108 -3.31 1.81 20.50
C PRO A 108 -3.86 3.20 20.23
N ASP A 109 -5.05 3.51 20.75
CA ASP A 109 -5.72 4.81 20.67
C ASP A 109 -4.71 5.96 20.64
N HIS A 110 -4.42 6.48 19.44
CA HIS A 110 -3.85 7.81 19.31
C HIS A 110 -5.05 8.74 19.22
N GLY A 111 -5.67 8.93 20.39
CA GLY A 111 -6.68 9.96 20.59
C GLY A 111 -6.14 11.33 20.21
N PRO A 112 -7.04 12.29 19.89
CA PRO A 112 -6.67 13.66 19.55
C PRO A 112 -5.87 14.36 20.65
#